data_AF-N6Y3Q1-F1
#
_entry.id   AF-N6Y3Q1-F1
#
_cell.length_a   1.000
_cell.length_b   1.000
_cell.length_c   1.000
_cell.angle_alpha   90.00
_cell.angle_beta   90.00
_cell.angle_gamma   90.00
#
_symmetry.space_group_name_H-M   'P 1'
#
loop_
_entity.id
_entity.type
_entity.pdbx_description
1 polymer ?
#
loop_
_entity_poly.entity_id
_entity_poly.type
_entity_poly.pdbx_seq_one_letter_code
_entity_poly.pdbx_strand_id
1 'polypeptide(L)'
;MLRLVLALAASLSPLALQATVPVPPDPLKRVELSESERLYVALTQRITMCVDPDWEPFERINAAGEHEGIAADLLRLVAQRVGLELQLIPVSSWDESLEASKAGRCQILSFLNRTDSREQWLRFTAPIFLDPNVLITREEHPFIADAHALNS
;
A
#
# COMPACT_ATOMS: atom_id res chain seq x y z
N MET A 1 -22.09 -32.37 50.00
CA MET A 1 -20.91 -33.18 49.62
C MET A 1 -19.97 -32.31 48.80
N LEU A 2 -18.85 -31.94 49.41
CA LEU A 2 -17.81 -31.08 48.85
C LEU A 2 -16.86 -31.94 48.01
N ARG A 3 -16.61 -31.60 46.74
CA ARG A 3 -15.49 -32.16 45.97
C ARG A 3 -14.66 -31.02 45.39
N LEU A 4 -13.56 -30.80 46.10
CA LEU A 4 -12.36 -30.06 45.74
C LEU A 4 -11.69 -30.76 44.54
N VAL A 5 -11.29 -30.03 43.50
CA VAL A 5 -10.29 -30.50 42.52
C VAL A 5 -9.16 -29.47 42.47
N LEU A 6 -7.95 -29.98 42.71
CA LEU A 6 -6.69 -29.26 42.77
C LEU A 6 -6.33 -28.57 41.45
N ALA A 7 -5.64 -27.45 41.60
CA ALA A 7 -5.04 -26.62 40.56
C ALA A 7 -3.90 -27.32 39.79
N LEU A 8 -3.80 -27.04 38.49
CA LEU A 8 -2.51 -26.88 37.80
C LEU A 8 -2.40 -25.42 37.38
N ALA A 9 -1.69 -24.63 38.17
CA ALA A 9 -1.21 -23.33 37.74
C ALA A 9 -0.04 -23.54 36.78
N ALA A 10 -0.32 -23.68 35.49
CA ALA A 10 0.70 -23.50 34.48
C ALA A 10 1.02 -21.99 34.43
N SER A 11 2.17 -21.62 34.97
CA SER A 11 2.71 -20.28 34.82
C SER A 11 2.99 -20.03 33.34
N LEU A 12 2.03 -19.42 32.65
CA LEU A 12 2.27 -18.78 31.37
C LEU A 12 3.14 -17.56 31.66
N SER A 13 4.46 -17.74 31.59
CA SER A 13 5.36 -16.62 31.37
C SER A 13 4.88 -15.93 30.10
N PRO A 14 4.51 -14.64 30.12
CA PRO A 14 4.27 -13.94 28.88
C PRO A 14 5.63 -13.88 28.17
N LEU A 15 5.82 -14.71 27.15
CA LEU A 15 6.72 -14.34 26.07
C LEU A 15 6.12 -13.07 25.49
N ALA A 16 6.56 -11.93 26.05
CA ALA A 16 6.43 -10.66 25.38
C ALA A 16 7.21 -10.82 24.08
N LEU A 17 6.50 -11.18 23.02
CA LEU A 17 6.90 -10.89 21.67
C LEU A 17 7.00 -9.36 21.64
N GLN A 18 8.16 -8.82 21.99
CA GLN A 18 8.54 -7.47 21.64
C GLN A 18 8.65 -7.49 20.13
N ALA A 19 7.51 -7.43 19.45
CA ALA A 19 7.43 -6.83 18.15
C ALA A 19 7.98 -5.41 18.38
N THR A 20 9.26 -5.23 18.14
CA THR A 20 9.83 -3.90 17.99
C THR A 20 9.10 -3.34 16.78
N VAL A 21 8.00 -2.64 17.02
CA VAL A 21 7.38 -1.80 16.01
C VAL A 21 8.52 -0.89 15.57
N PRO A 22 9.04 -1.05 14.33
CA PRO A 22 10.16 -0.25 13.90
C PRO A 22 9.75 1.21 14.05
N VAL A 23 10.55 1.98 14.77
CA VAL A 23 10.32 3.42 14.92
C VAL A 23 10.19 3.98 13.51
N PRO A 24 9.06 4.63 13.16
CA PRO A 24 8.86 5.15 11.82
C PRO A 24 10.04 6.06 11.48
N PRO A 25 10.66 5.89 10.29
CA PRO A 25 11.83 6.66 9.93
C PRO A 25 11.50 8.15 9.98
N ASP A 26 12.42 8.95 10.51
CA ASP A 26 12.25 10.41 10.64
C ASP A 26 11.75 11.01 9.31
N PRO A 27 10.58 11.66 9.28
CA PRO A 27 10.04 12.27 8.06
C PRO A 27 10.97 13.35 7.49
N LEU A 28 11.88 13.91 8.31
CA LEU A 28 12.87 14.90 7.88
C LEU A 28 14.17 14.30 7.33
N LYS A 29 14.36 12.97 7.43
CA LYS A 29 15.56 12.32 6.88
C LYS A 29 15.47 12.30 5.36
N ARG A 30 16.19 13.23 4.73
CA ARG A 30 16.29 13.33 3.27
C ARG A 30 16.99 12.09 2.69
N VAL A 31 16.56 11.70 1.50
CA VAL A 31 17.22 10.66 0.72
C VAL A 31 18.48 11.27 0.09
N GLU A 32 19.60 10.53 0.14
CA GLU A 32 20.80 10.91 -0.60
C GLU A 32 20.59 10.60 -2.08
N LEU A 33 20.29 11.65 -2.85
CA LEU A 33 20.14 11.57 -4.30
C LEU A 33 21.49 11.73 -4.99
N SER A 34 21.72 11.00 -6.08
CA SER A 34 22.83 11.23 -6.99
C SER A 34 22.76 12.62 -7.65
N GLU A 35 23.83 13.04 -8.31
CA GLU A 35 23.87 14.35 -8.98
C GLU A 35 22.80 14.49 -10.07
N SER A 36 22.63 13.45 -10.90
CA SER A 36 21.60 13.42 -11.94
C SER A 36 20.19 13.45 -11.37
N GLU A 37 19.93 12.76 -10.26
CA GLU A 37 18.63 12.78 -9.58
C GLU A 37 18.33 14.13 -8.96
N ARG A 38 19.31 14.78 -8.31
CA ARG A 38 19.14 16.15 -7.78
C ARG A 38 18.81 17.14 -8.89
N LEU A 39 19.50 17.04 -10.03
CA LEU A 39 19.21 17.88 -11.19
C LEU A 39 17.80 17.61 -11.75
N TYR A 40 17.42 16.33 -11.85
CA TYR A 40 16.09 15.94 -12.29
C TYR A 40 14.99 16.50 -11.38
N VAL A 41 15.15 16.38 -10.06
CA VAL A 41 14.20 16.93 -9.06
C VAL A 41 14.10 18.46 -9.19
N ALA A 42 15.24 19.14 -9.30
CA ALA A 42 15.28 20.61 -9.42
C ALA A 42 14.58 21.12 -10.69
N LEU A 43 14.70 20.39 -11.81
CA LEU A 43 14.08 20.75 -13.09
C LEU A 43 12.60 20.36 -13.17
N THR A 44 12.22 19.24 -12.56
CA THR A 44 10.86 18.69 -12.69
C THR A 44 9.90 19.35 -11.72
N GLN A 45 10.31 19.49 -10.45
CA GLN A 45 9.55 20.00 -9.29
C GLN A 45 8.22 19.29 -8.97
N ARG A 46 7.48 18.83 -9.98
CA ARG A 46 6.14 18.23 -9.87
C ARG A 46 6.00 17.00 -10.76
N ILE A 47 5.46 15.94 -10.17
CA ILE A 47 5.17 14.68 -10.85
C ILE A 47 3.67 14.48 -10.93
N THR A 48 3.16 14.18 -12.13
CA THR A 48 1.74 13.86 -12.34
C THR A 48 1.46 12.40 -12.00
N MET A 49 0.37 12.16 -11.28
CA MET A 49 0.03 10.87 -10.70
C MET A 49 -1.41 10.49 -11.02
N CYS A 50 -1.63 9.25 -11.41
CA CYS A 50 -2.94 8.62 -11.41
C CYS A 50 -3.04 7.62 -10.24
N VAL A 51 -4.28 7.33 -9.81
CA VAL A 51 -4.59 6.49 -8.65
C VAL A 51 -5.76 5.57 -8.96
N ASP A 52 -5.99 4.53 -8.18
CA ASP A 52 -7.33 3.92 -8.14
C ASP A 52 -8.29 4.84 -7.35
N PRO A 53 -9.32 5.43 -7.96
CA PRO A 53 -10.12 6.45 -7.28
C PRO A 53 -11.08 5.89 -6.23
N ASP A 54 -11.29 4.57 -6.17
CA ASP A 54 -12.28 3.92 -5.29
C ASP A 54 -11.77 2.58 -4.73
N TRP A 55 -10.58 2.58 -4.11
CA TRP A 55 -9.95 1.38 -3.54
C TRP A 55 -9.59 1.52 -2.06
N GLU A 56 -10.62 1.71 -1.23
CA GLU A 56 -10.44 1.76 0.21
C GLU A 56 -9.98 0.43 0.81
N PRO A 57 -9.15 0.44 1.87
CA PRO A 57 -8.59 1.60 2.57
C PRO A 57 -7.25 2.09 1.97
N PHE A 58 -6.83 1.56 0.83
CA PHE A 58 -5.51 1.83 0.25
C PHE A 58 -5.45 3.22 -0.37
N GLU A 59 -6.41 3.56 -1.22
CA GLU A 59 -6.53 4.89 -1.80
C GLU A 59 -7.93 5.17 -2.32
N ARG A 60 -8.30 6.45 -2.32
CA ARG A 60 -9.45 6.98 -3.04
C ARG A 60 -9.23 8.42 -3.43
N ILE A 61 -10.09 8.92 -4.32
CA ILE A 61 -10.28 10.36 -4.52
C ILE A 61 -11.52 10.79 -3.74
N ASN A 62 -11.34 11.70 -2.79
CA ASN A 62 -12.42 12.16 -1.92
C ASN A 62 -13.35 13.17 -2.61
N ALA A 63 -14.43 13.56 -1.94
CA ALA A 63 -15.39 14.54 -2.48
C ALA A 63 -14.79 15.94 -2.75
N ALA A 64 -13.66 16.28 -2.13
CA ALA A 64 -12.90 17.49 -2.40
C ALA A 64 -11.91 17.34 -3.58
N GLY A 65 -11.82 16.15 -4.19
CA GLY A 65 -10.91 15.84 -5.28
C GLY A 65 -9.48 15.53 -4.81
N GLU A 66 -9.29 15.19 -3.55
CA GLU A 66 -7.98 14.92 -2.95
C GLU A 66 -7.71 13.42 -2.87
N HIS A 67 -6.45 13.04 -3.07
CA HIS A 67 -5.99 11.67 -2.87
C HIS A 67 -5.80 11.39 -1.37
N GLU A 68 -6.50 10.40 -0.84
CA GLU A 68 -6.40 9.97 0.56
C GLU A 68 -6.36 8.43 0.71
N GLY A 69 -5.83 7.95 1.83
CA GLY A 69 -5.60 6.53 2.11
C GLY A 69 -4.14 6.21 2.41
N ILE A 70 -3.85 4.93 2.63
CA ILE A 70 -2.50 4.43 2.94
C ILE A 70 -1.49 4.81 1.85
N ALA A 71 -1.86 4.65 0.57
CA ALA A 71 -1.00 5.00 -0.56
C ALA A 71 -0.71 6.50 -0.62
N ALA A 72 -1.72 7.34 -0.36
CA ALA A 72 -1.57 8.80 -0.30
C ALA A 72 -0.56 9.21 0.77
N ASP A 73 -0.64 8.61 1.96
CA ASP A 73 0.28 8.90 3.07
C ASP A 73 1.72 8.49 2.74
N LEU A 74 1.92 7.29 2.18
CA LEU A 74 3.24 6.81 1.79
C LEU A 74 3.85 7.67 0.69
N LEU A 75 3.09 8.02 -0.34
CA LEU A 75 3.58 8.84 -1.44
C LEU A 75 3.85 10.28 -1.02
N ARG A 76 3.04 10.83 -0.11
CA ARG A 76 3.31 12.15 0.49
C ARG A 76 4.64 12.16 1.25
N LEU A 77 4.94 11.11 2.01
CA LEU A 77 6.23 10.96 2.69
C LEU A 77 7.40 10.84 1.71
N VAL A 78 7.24 10.07 0.62
CA VAL A 78 8.26 9.97 -0.44
C VAL A 78 8.51 11.33 -1.09
N ALA A 79 7.44 12.03 -1.47
CA ALA A 79 7.49 13.35 -2.09
C ALA A 79 8.20 14.37 -1.19
N GLN A 80 7.88 14.41 0.10
CA GLN A 80 8.53 15.27 1.10
C GLN A 80 10.02 14.98 1.25
N ARG A 81 10.42 13.71 1.25
CA ARG A 81 11.82 13.31 1.42
C ARG A 81 12.70 13.60 0.21
N VAL A 82 12.11 13.56 -0.98
CA VAL A 82 12.80 13.83 -2.25
C VAL A 82 12.74 15.31 -2.63
N GLY A 83 11.74 16.06 -2.13
CA GLY A 83 11.52 17.47 -2.45
C GLY A 83 10.73 17.66 -3.74
N LEU A 84 9.76 16.79 -4.02
CA LEU A 84 8.86 16.87 -5.16
C LEU A 84 7.42 17.16 -4.71
N GLU A 85 6.63 17.77 -5.59
CA GLU A 85 5.19 17.86 -5.48
C GLU A 85 4.52 16.74 -6.28
N LEU A 86 3.42 16.18 -5.76
CA LEU A 86 2.57 15.26 -6.51
C LEU A 86 1.33 16.01 -6.99
N GLN A 87 1.04 15.89 -8.28
CA GLN A 87 -0.17 16.42 -8.90
C GLN A 87 -1.07 15.27 -9.30
N LEU A 88 -2.21 15.16 -8.64
CA LEU A 88 -3.25 14.20 -9.01
C LEU A 88 -3.85 14.58 -10.37
N ILE A 89 -3.90 13.62 -11.28
CA ILE A 89 -4.70 13.68 -12.50
C ILE A 89 -6.08 13.10 -12.15
N PRO A 90 -7.17 13.89 -12.29
CA PRO A 90 -8.51 13.39 -12.04
C PRO A 90 -8.83 12.24 -12.99
N VAL A 91 -9.35 11.16 -12.41
CA VAL A 91 -9.83 9.96 -13.09
C VAL A 91 -11.12 9.49 -12.42
N SER A 92 -11.98 8.85 -13.18
CA SER A 92 -13.28 8.36 -12.72
C SER A 92 -13.29 6.85 -12.42
N SER A 93 -12.29 6.12 -12.89
CA SER A 93 -12.17 4.68 -12.66
C SER A 93 -10.72 4.20 -12.74
N TRP A 94 -10.47 2.99 -12.24
CA TRP A 94 -9.19 2.31 -12.40
C TRP A 94 -8.78 2.12 -13.87
N ASP A 95 -9.72 1.74 -14.73
CA ASP A 95 -9.44 1.58 -16.17
C ASP A 95 -9.02 2.90 -16.81
N GLU A 96 -9.64 4.01 -16.40
CA GLU A 96 -9.23 5.34 -16.87
C GLU A 96 -7.80 5.67 -16.42
N SER A 97 -7.41 5.33 -15.19
CA SER A 97 -6.04 5.49 -14.71
C SER A 97 -5.02 4.69 -15.52
N LEU A 98 -5.36 3.46 -15.91
CA LEU A 98 -4.50 2.64 -16.75
C LEU A 98 -4.32 3.25 -18.15
N GLU A 99 -5.40 3.69 -18.78
CA GLU A 99 -5.33 4.34 -20.09
C GLU A 99 -4.64 5.71 -20.03
N ALA A 100 -4.85 6.47 -18.95
CA ALA A 100 -4.14 7.71 -18.68
C ALA A 100 -2.63 7.51 -18.62
N SER A 101 -2.19 6.48 -17.89
CA SER A 101 -0.79 6.14 -17.74
C SER A 101 -0.17 5.68 -19.07
N LYS A 102 -0.83 4.80 -19.82
CA LYS A 102 -0.36 4.37 -21.15
C LYS A 102 -0.23 5.52 -22.13
N ALA A 103 -1.14 6.50 -22.05
CA ALA A 103 -1.11 7.70 -22.88
C ALA A 103 -0.09 8.76 -22.38
N GLY A 104 0.60 8.52 -21.26
CA GLY A 104 1.57 9.45 -20.68
C GLY A 104 0.95 10.68 -19.99
N ARG A 105 -0.36 10.65 -19.67
CA ARG A 105 -1.04 11.75 -18.95
C ARG A 105 -0.55 11.86 -17.50
N CYS A 106 -0.19 10.74 -16.89
CA CYS A 106 0.47 10.68 -15.59
C CYS A 106 1.81 9.96 -15.71
N GLN A 107 2.79 10.46 -14.96
CA GLN A 107 4.15 9.93 -14.91
C GLN A 107 4.26 8.72 -13.97
N ILE A 108 3.43 8.67 -12.93
CA ILE A 108 3.39 7.56 -11.98
C ILE A 108 1.95 7.07 -11.76
N LEU A 109 1.83 5.79 -11.40
CA LEU A 109 0.66 5.20 -10.77
C LEU A 109 1.03 4.93 -9.31
N SER A 110 0.15 5.25 -8.38
CA SER A 110 0.38 5.18 -6.94
C SER A 110 0.59 3.75 -6.44
N PHE A 111 -0.48 2.95 -6.40
CA PHE A 111 -0.51 1.58 -5.92
C PHE A 111 -1.10 0.67 -6.98
N LEU A 112 -0.37 -0.39 -7.33
CA LEU A 112 -0.88 -1.42 -8.22
C LEU A 112 -0.02 -2.69 -8.15
N ASN A 113 -0.64 -3.82 -8.44
CA ASN A 113 0.06 -5.09 -8.56
C ASN A 113 0.83 -5.18 -9.88
N ARG A 114 2.07 -5.68 -9.79
CA ARG A 114 2.92 -6.03 -10.94
C ARG A 114 2.33 -7.22 -11.69
N THR A 115 2.21 -7.09 -13.00
CA THR A 115 1.81 -8.16 -13.91
C THR A 115 2.66 -8.07 -15.18
N ASP A 116 2.90 -9.19 -15.84
CA ASP A 116 3.70 -9.24 -17.08
C ASP A 116 3.14 -8.32 -18.18
N SER A 117 1.81 -8.18 -18.26
CA SER A 117 1.16 -7.25 -19.18
C SER A 117 1.50 -5.79 -18.86
N ARG A 118 1.49 -5.39 -17.59
CA ARG A 118 1.75 -4.02 -17.14
C ARG A 118 3.21 -3.61 -17.29
N GLU A 119 4.15 -4.55 -17.26
CA GLU A 119 5.57 -4.29 -17.47
C GLU A 119 5.94 -3.84 -18.89
N GLN A 120 5.03 -4.02 -19.85
CA GLN A 120 5.23 -3.61 -21.23
C GLN A 120 5.35 -2.08 -21.35
N TRP A 121 4.74 -1.31 -20.44
CA TRP A 121 4.82 0.16 -20.42
C TRP A 121 5.20 0.76 -19.07
N LEU A 122 5.12 0.01 -17.98
CA LEU A 122 5.50 0.48 -16.65
C LEU A 122 6.89 -0.01 -16.22
N ARG A 123 7.48 0.76 -15.31
CA ARG A 123 8.62 0.35 -14.49
C ARG A 123 8.17 0.36 -13.04
N PHE A 124 8.30 -0.79 -12.39
CA PHE A 124 7.86 -0.98 -11.02
C PHE A 124 9.00 -0.69 -10.05
N THR A 125 8.65 -0.13 -8.90
CA THR A 125 9.56 -0.06 -7.75
C THR A 125 9.75 -1.46 -7.15
N ALA A 126 10.66 -1.59 -6.18
CA ALA A 126 10.53 -2.67 -5.22
C ALA A 126 9.16 -2.57 -4.50
N PRO A 127 8.55 -3.68 -4.06
CA PRO A 127 7.28 -3.64 -3.34
C PRO A 127 7.37 -2.72 -2.12
N ILE A 128 6.47 -1.72 -2.05
CA ILE A 128 6.38 -0.77 -0.93
C ILE A 128 5.30 -1.16 0.09
N PHE A 129 4.43 -2.11 -0.28
CA PHE A 129 3.37 -2.67 0.54
C PHE A 129 3.14 -4.13 0.13
N LEU A 130 2.90 -5.00 1.11
CA LEU A 130 2.61 -6.42 0.88
C LEU A 130 1.30 -6.78 1.57
N ASP A 131 0.36 -7.30 0.78
CA ASP A 131 -0.95 -7.73 1.25
C ASP A 131 -1.22 -9.16 0.78
N PRO A 132 -1.28 -10.16 1.68
CA PRO A 132 -1.60 -11.51 1.29
C PRO A 132 -3.09 -11.63 0.94
N ASN A 133 -3.39 -12.22 -0.21
CA ASN A 133 -4.77 -12.57 -0.53
C ASN A 133 -5.32 -13.59 0.46
N VAL A 134 -6.51 -13.33 0.99
CA VAL A 134 -7.23 -14.22 1.90
C VAL A 134 -8.61 -14.55 1.36
N LEU A 135 -9.14 -15.70 1.76
CA LEU A 135 -10.51 -16.09 1.46
C LEU A 135 -11.40 -15.64 2.61
N ILE A 136 -12.44 -14.87 2.30
CA ILE A 136 -13.45 -14.43 3.27
C ILE A 136 -14.76 -15.11 2.90
N THR A 137 -15.38 -15.76 3.88
CA THR A 137 -16.66 -16.45 3.72
C THR A 137 -17.66 -15.94 4.75
N ARG A 138 -18.95 -16.26 4.55
CA ARG A 138 -19.95 -16.01 5.59
C ARG A 138 -19.69 -16.93 6.78
N GLU A 139 -20.09 -16.50 7.97
CA GLU A 139 -19.82 -17.24 9.21
C GLU A 139 -20.40 -18.66 9.19
N GLU A 140 -21.54 -18.87 8.53
CA GLU A 140 -22.17 -20.18 8.38
C GLU A 140 -21.51 -21.09 7.34
N HIS A 141 -20.55 -20.59 6.56
CA HIS A 141 -19.86 -21.40 5.56
C HIS A 141 -18.82 -22.30 6.25
N PRO A 142 -18.74 -23.60 5.91
CA PRO A 142 -17.65 -24.45 6.38
C PRO A 142 -16.28 -23.81 6.11
N PHE A 143 -15.35 -23.94 7.05
CA PHE A 143 -14.01 -23.37 6.93
C PHE A 143 -13.31 -23.87 5.66
N ILE A 144 -12.80 -22.93 4.86
CA ILE A 144 -12.05 -23.21 3.63
C ILE A 144 -10.56 -23.11 3.96
N ALA A 145 -9.87 -24.25 4.03
CA ALA A 145 -8.46 -24.31 4.39
C ALA A 145 -7.53 -23.89 3.23
N ASP A 146 -7.97 -24.08 1.98
CA ASP A 146 -7.21 -23.77 0.78
C ASP A 146 -8.14 -23.46 -0.41
N ALA A 147 -7.60 -22.79 -1.44
CA ALA A 147 -8.37 -22.37 -2.61
C ALA A 147 -8.87 -23.53 -3.49
N HIS A 148 -8.30 -24.74 -3.41
CA HIS A 148 -8.79 -25.87 -4.20
C HIS A 148 -10.18 -26.34 -3.73
N ALA A 149 -10.50 -26.13 -2.46
CA ALA A 149 -11.81 -26.45 -1.89
C ALA A 149 -12.96 -25.52 -2.40
N LEU A 150 -12.66 -24.51 -3.22
CA LEU A 150 -13.69 -23.66 -3.86
C LEU A 150 -14.37 -24.30 -5.07
N ASN A 151 -13.76 -25.33 -5.67
CA ASN A 151 -14.25 -25.99 -6.89
C ASN A 151 -14.91 -27.36 -6.65
N SER A 152 -15.09 -27.75 -5.39
CA SER A 152 -15.61 -29.05 -4.97
C SER A 152 -17.06 -28.99 -4.51
#